data_AF-A0A3D5SZP2-F1
#
_entry.id   AF-A0A3D5SZP2-F1
#
_cell.length_a   1.000
_cell.length_b   1.000
_cell.length_c   1.000
_cell.angle_alpha   90.00
_cell.angle_beta   90.00
_cell.angle_gamma   90.00
#
_symmetry.space_group_name_H-M   'P 1'
#
loop_
_entity.id
_entity.type
_entity.pdbx_description
1 polymer ?
#
loop_
_entity_poly.entity_id
_entity_poly.type
_entity_poly.pdbx_seq_one_letter_code
_entity_poly.pdbx_strand_id
1 'polypeptide(L)' 'VENVFRLQVMNTAEEVRRFSIAVGGLPGIALASEGVVEVGPATARSVSARVRVPPDAGGRGSHPIRFVVKAL' A
#
# COMPACT_ATOMS: atom_id res chain seq x y z
N VAL A 1 16.32 -3.20 1.01
CA VAL A 1 15.94 -1.78 1.23
C VAL A 1 14.55 -1.73 1.86
N GLU A 2 14.31 -0.81 2.79
CA GLU A 2 12.99 -0.58 3.39
C GLU A 2 12.59 0.89 3.23
N ASN A 3 11.37 1.12 2.77
CA ASN A 3 10.78 2.45 2.63
C ASN A 3 9.40 2.48 3.31
N VAL A 4 9.02 3.62 3.87
CA VAL A 4 7.71 3.83 4.47
C VAL A 4 6.97 4.90 3.68
N PHE A 5 5.76 4.57 3.23
CA PHE A 5 4.88 5.45 2.48
C PHE A 5 3.62 5.77 3.29
N ARG A 6 3.01 6.93 3.04
CA ARG A 6 1.72 7.30 3.62
C ARG A 6 0.67 7.31 2.52
N LEU A 7 -0.26 6.36 2.58
CA LEU A 7 -1.39 6.26 1.66
C LEU A 7 -2.62 6.93 2.30
N GLN A 8 -3.34 7.75 1.53
CA GLN A 8 -4.66 8.25 1.93
C GLN A 8 -5.71 7.39 1.25
N VAL A 9 -6.51 6.67 2.03
CA VAL A 9 -7.59 5.80 1.53
C VAL A 9 -8.91 6.41 1.96
N MET A 10 -9.74 6.78 0.99
CA MET A 10 -11.06 7.35 1.23
C MET A 10 -12.15 6.32 0.92
N ASN A 11 -13.04 6.12 1.89
CA ASN A 11 -14.29 5.43 1.68
C ASN A 11 -15.38 6.45 1.35
N THR A 12 -15.97 6.34 0.17
CA THR A 12 -17.04 7.22 -0.29
C THR A 12 -18.44 6.64 -0.05
N ALA A 13 -18.55 5.43 0.49
CA ALA A 13 -19.84 4.82 0.83
C ALA A 13 -20.27 5.21 2.25
N GLU A 14 -21.58 5.14 2.52
CA GLU A 14 -22.18 5.42 3.82
C GLU A 14 -22.16 4.20 4.78
N GLU A 15 -21.32 3.22 4.49
CA GLU A 15 -21.11 2.01 5.30
C GLU A 15 -19.62 1.78 5.53
N VAL A 16 -19.26 0.98 6.54
CA VAL A 16 -17.86 0.57 6.78
C VAL A 16 -17.36 -0.26 5.60
N ARG A 17 -16.15 0.03 5.10
CA ARG A 17 -15.51 -0.75 4.03
C ARG A 17 -14.13 -1.22 4.41
N ARG A 18 -13.78 -2.41 3.92
CA ARG A 18 -12.43 -2.95 3.99
C ARG A 18 -11.75 -2.81 2.63
N PHE A 19 -10.50 -2.39 2.65
CA PHE A 19 -9.67 -2.26 1.46
C PHE A 19 -8.43 -3.13 1.61
N SER A 20 -8.10 -3.88 0.55
CA SER A 20 -6.81 -4.55 0.42
C SER A 20 -5.80 -3.64 -0.27
N ILE A 21 -4.56 -3.67 0.19
CA ILE A 21 -3.42 -2.90 -0.31
C ILE A 21 -2.33 -3.90 -0.71
N ALA A 22 -1.94 -3.85 -1.98
CA ALA A 22 -0.81 -4.59 -2.51
C ALA A 22 0.22 -3.64 -3.14
N VAL A 23 1.46 -4.10 -3.27
CA VAL A 23 2.55 -3.36 -3.92
C VAL A 23 3.22 -4.24 -4.98
N GLY A 24 3.61 -3.64 -6.09
CA GLY A 24 4.31 -4.29 -7.19
C GLY A 24 5.24 -3.35 -7.94
N GLY A 25 5.95 -3.87 -8.94
CA GLY A 25 6.83 -3.10 -9.83
C GLY A 25 8.31 -3.47 -9.74
N LEU A 26 8.71 -4.25 -8.74
CA LEU A 26 10.06 -4.78 -8.58
C LEU A 26 10.03 -6.27 -8.20
N PRO A 27 11.00 -7.09 -8.64
CA PRO A 27 11.15 -8.48 -8.18
C PRO A 27 11.23 -8.56 -6.65
N GLY A 28 10.42 -9.43 -6.04
CA GLY A 28 10.45 -9.66 -4.59
C GLY A 28 10.00 -8.48 -3.72
N ILE A 29 9.44 -7.41 -4.30
CA ILE A 29 8.82 -6.33 -3.52
C ILE A 29 7.66 -6.87 -2.70
N ALA A 30 7.58 -6.45 -1.44
CA ALA A 30 6.53 -6.89 -0.54
C ALA A 30 6.11 -5.77 0.40
N LEU A 31 4.83 -5.82 0.80
CA LEU A 31 4.31 -5.00 1.89
C LEU A 31 4.68 -5.69 3.22
N ALA A 32 5.40 -4.97 4.09
CA ALA A 32 5.82 -5.40 5.41
C ALA A 32 5.01 -4.72 6.54
N SER A 33 3.78 -4.32 6.22
CA SER A 33 2.74 -3.82 7.11
C SER A 33 1.44 -4.56 6.81
N GLU A 34 0.40 -4.34 7.61
CA GLU A 34 -0.91 -4.92 7.35
C GLU A 34 -1.46 -4.47 5.98
N GLY A 35 -1.87 -5.45 5.17
CA GLY A 35 -2.35 -5.25 3.81
C GLY A 35 -3.86 -5.06 3.71
N VAL A 36 -4.58 -5.04 4.83
CA VAL A 36 -6.02 -4.75 4.87
C VAL A 36 -6.27 -3.62 5.85
N VAL A 37 -7.12 -2.68 5.44
CA VAL A 37 -7.52 -1.55 6.28
C VAL A 37 -9.03 -1.42 6.27
N GLU A 38 -9.59 -1.22 7.46
CA GLU A 38 -10.99 -0.83 7.62
C GLU A 38 -11.09 0.71 7.63
N VAL A 39 -12.05 1.25 6.88
CA VAL A 39 -12.33 2.67 6.79
C VAL A 39 -13.82 2.88 7.03
N GLY A 40 -14.15 3.79 7.95
CA GLY A 40 -15.52 4.09 8.32
C GLY A 40 -16.33 4.72 7.17
N PRO A 41 -17.65 4.92 7.36
CA PRO A 41 -18.52 5.58 6.39
C PRO A 41 -18.01 6.98 6.02
N ALA A 42 -18.06 7.35 4.74
CA ALA A 42 -17.78 8.70 4.24
C ALA A 42 -16.52 9.39 4.83
N THR A 43 -15.46 8.61 5.10
CA THR A 43 -14.24 9.09 5.77
C THR A 43 -12.97 8.73 4.99
N ALA A 44 -11.90 9.47 5.27
CA ALA A 44 -10.56 9.15 4.81
C ALA A 44 -9.68 8.69 5.97
N ARG A 45 -8.85 7.69 5.73
CA ARG A 45 -7.88 7.15 6.69
C ARG A 45 -6.47 7.20 6.10
N SER A 46 -5.53 7.68 6.92
CA SER A 46 -4.10 7.61 6.62
C SER A 46 -3.54 6.25 6.99
N VAL A 47 -2.88 5.58 6.05
CA VAL A 47 -2.28 4.25 6.21
C VAL A 47 -0.78 4.31 5.99
N SER A 48 -0.01 3.86 6.97
CA SER A 48 1.45 3.73 6.86
C SER A 48 1.80 2.40 6.20
N ALA A 49 2.21 2.44 4.94
CA ALA A 49 2.60 1.28 4.14
C ALA A 49 4.12 1.10 4.18
N ARG A 50 4.59 0.06 4.88
CA ARG A 50 6.01 -0.31 4.87
C ARG A 50 6.28 -1.23 3.70
N VAL A 51 7.23 -0.89 2.85
CA VAL A 51 7.61 -1.67 1.67
C VAL A 51 9.05 -2.15 1.83
N ARG A 52 9.26 -3.45 1.62
CA ARG A 52 10.59 -4.05 1.55
C ARG A 52 10.87 -4.53 0.13
N VAL A 53 12.11 -4.37 -0.27
CA VAL A 53 12.64 -4.81 -1.57
C VAL A 53 13.99 -5.47 -1.31
N PRO A 54 14.28 -6.64 -1.92
CA PRO A 54 15.60 -7.26 -1.87
C PRO A 54 16.70 -6.30 -2.35
N PRO A 55 17.92 -6.33 -1.80
CA PRO A 55 18.99 -5.41 -2.19
C PRO A 55 19.38 -5.47 -3.68
N ASP A 56 19.14 -6.62 -4.32
CA ASP A 56 19.46 -6.96 -5.71
C ASP A 56 18.27 -6.80 -6.67
N ALA A 57 17.08 -6.47 -6.16
CA ALA A 57 15.86 -6.42 -6.96
C ALA A 57 15.76 -5.21 -7.91
N GLY A 58 16.71 -4.28 -7.88
CA GLY A 58 16.78 -3.15 -8.79
C GLY A 58 18.23 -2.75 -9.04
N GLY A 59 18.48 -2.19 -10.23
CA GLY A 59 19.78 -1.60 -10.54
C GLY A 59 20.04 -0.36 -9.69
N ARG A 60 21.11 0.39 -10.00
CA ARG A 60 21.30 1.71 -9.38
C ARG A 60 20.25 2.68 -9.94
N GLY A 61 19.55 3.39 -9.05
CA GLY A 61 18.64 4.48 -9.43
C GLY A 61 17.20 4.31 -8.91
N SER A 62 16.33 5.18 -9.41
CA SER A 62 14.90 5.18 -9.06
C SER A 62 14.13 4.16 -9.88
N HIS A 63 13.27 3.39 -9.22
CA HIS A 63 12.45 2.37 -9.85
C HIS A 63 10.96 2.65 -9.59
N PRO A 64 10.11 2.60 -10.62
CA PRO A 64 8.68 2.78 -10.43
C PRO A 64 8.11 1.60 -9.64
N ILE A 65 7.30 1.92 -8.62
CA ILE A 65 6.47 0.94 -7.92
C ILE A 65 5.02 1.39 -7.99
N ARG A 66 4.10 0.44 -7.86
CA ARG A 66 2.66 0.70 -7.87
C ARG A 66 2.01 0.09 -6.66
N PHE A 67 1.23 0.89 -5.96
CA PHE A 67 0.26 0.40 -4.99
C PHE A 67 -1.06 0.08 -5.71
N VAL A 68 -1.67 -1.03 -5.35
CA VAL A 68 -3.00 -1.43 -5.82
C VAL A 68 -3.90 -1.49 -4.60
N VAL A 69 -4.94 -0.66 -4.59
CA VAL A 69 -5.95 -0.62 -3.53
C VAL A 69 -7.25 -1.15 -4.11
N LYS A 70 -7.85 -2.16 -3.46
CA LYS A 70 -9.13 -2.74 -3.89
C LYS A 70 -10.09 -2.80 -2.72
N ALA A 71 -11.33 -2.37 -2.94
CA ALA A 71 -12.42 -2.68 -2.02
C ALA A 71 -12.62 -4.21 -1.96
N LEU A 72 -12.85 -4.72 -0.76
CA LEU A 72 -13.16 -6.13 -0.48
C LEU A 72 -14.68 -6.35 -0.38
#